data_AF-A0A2E0Z8S7-F1
#
_entry.id   AF-A0A2E0Z8S7-F1
#
_cell.length_a   1.000
_cell.length_b   1.000
_cell.length_c   1.000
_cell.angle_alpha   90.00
_cell.angle_beta   90.00
_cell.angle_gamma   90.00
#
_symmetry.space_group_name_H-M   'P 1'
#
loop_
_entity.id
_entity.type
_entity.pdbx_description
1 polymer ?
#
loop_
_entity_poly.entity_id
_entity_poly.type
_entity_poly.pdbx_seq_one_letter_code
_entity_poly.pdbx_strand_id
1 'polypeptide(L)' 'MRFITIGLLGGEFVVIVHAEESENATRIISMRKATKYEETIFFKAFGN' A
#
# COMPACT_ATOMS: atom_id res chain seq x y z
N MET A 1 13.65 -7.35 -2.16
CA MET A 1 13.19 -6.09 -2.79
C MET A 1 12.11 -5.47 -1.90
N ARG A 2 12.02 -4.14 -1.75
CA ARG A 2 11.00 -3.48 -0.89
C ARG A 2 9.96 -2.83 -1.78
N PHE A 3 8.70 -3.14 -1.51
CA PHE A 3 7.54 -2.66 -2.26
C PHE A 3 6.66 -1.79 -1.37
N ILE A 4 6.00 -0.83 -2.00
CA ILE A 4 5.00 0.02 -1.36
C ILE A 4 3.72 -0.13 -2.18
N THR A 5 2.66 -0.57 -1.52
CA THR A 5 1.34 -0.71 -2.10
C THR A 5 0.40 0.24 -1.38
N ILE A 6 -0.37 0.99 -2.14
CA ILE A 6 -1.44 1.84 -1.64
C ILE A 6 -2.74 1.27 -2.18
N GLY A 7 -3.77 1.16 -1.36
CA GLY A 7 -5.05 0.61 -1.79
C GLY A 7 -6.14 0.75 -0.75
N LEU A 8 -7.36 0.36 -1.14
CA LEU A 8 -8.52 0.35 -0.26
C LEU A 8 -8.61 -1.01 0.45
N LEU A 9 -8.67 -1.01 1.77
CA LEU A 9 -8.89 -2.21 2.57
C LEU A 9 -10.02 -1.94 3.57
N GLY A 10 -11.12 -2.69 3.47
CA GLY A 10 -12.26 -2.53 4.37
C GLY A 10 -12.92 -1.14 4.33
N GLY A 11 -12.78 -0.41 3.23
CA GLY A 11 -13.31 0.96 3.09
C GLY A 11 -12.37 2.07 3.57
N GLU A 12 -11.18 1.73 4.09
CA GLU A 12 -10.15 2.70 4.42
C GLU A 12 -8.97 2.61 3.45
N PHE A 13 -8.41 3.75 3.06
CA PHE A 13 -7.15 3.75 2.32
C PHE A 13 -5.99 3.44 3.26
N VAL A 14 -5.16 2.49 2.84
CA VAL A 14 -3.99 2.05 3.59
C VAL A 14 -2.76 2.03 2.70
N VAL A 15 -1.62 2.32 3.32
CA VAL A 15 -0.30 2.16 2.73
C VAL A 15 0.36 0.96 3.40
N ILE A 16 0.70 -0.02 2.58
CA ILE A 16 1.34 -1.27 2.99
C ILE A 16 2.75 -1.30 2.41
N VAL A 17 3.72 -1.40 3.29
CA VAL A 17 5.11 -1.65 2.92
C VAL A 17 5.37 -3.13 3.11
N HIS A 18 5.77 -3.80 2.06
CA HIS A 18 6.05 -5.23 2.10
C HIS A 18 7.34 -5.58 1.36
N ALA A 19 7.87 -6.75 1.66
CA ALA A 19 8.97 -7.34 0.93
C ALA A 19 8.64 -8.81 0.67
N GLU A 20 9.03 -9.29 -0.49
CA GLU A 20 9.02 -10.72 -0.79
C GLU A 20 10.17 -11.37 -0.03
N GLU A 21 9.84 -12.30 0.86
CA GLU A 21 10.82 -13.08 1.64
C GLU A 21 11.15 -14.42 0.97
N SER A 22 10.20 -14.97 0.22
CA SER A 22 10.37 -16.15 -0.63
C SER A 22 9.26 -16.20 -1.69
N GLU A 23 9.30 -17.16 -2.63
CA GLU A 23 8.27 -17.31 -3.68
C GLU A 23 6.83 -17.39 -3.14
N ASN A 24 6.64 -17.86 -1.90
CA ASN A 24 5.32 -18.03 -1.29
C ASN A 24 5.12 -17.20 -0.01
N ALA A 25 5.98 -16.22 0.27
CA ALA A 25 5.86 -15.41 1.47
C ALA A 25 6.06 -13.92 1.20
N THR A 26 5.02 -13.14 1.50
CA THR A 26 5.09 -11.68 1.55
C THR A 26 5.19 -11.26 3.02
N ARG A 27 6.31 -10.65 3.38
CA ARG A 27 6.51 -10.06 4.70
C ARG A 27 6.00 -8.64 4.72
N ILE A 28 4.97 -8.39 5.53
CA ILE A 28 4.52 -7.03 5.81
C ILE A 28 5.50 -6.38 6.79
N ILE A 29 6.12 -5.29 6.36
CA ILE A 29 7.07 -4.52 7.18
C ILE A 29 6.32 -3.44 7.95
N SER A 30 5.33 -2.81 7.31
CA SER A 30 4.51 -1.77 7.93
C SER A 30 3.17 -1.67 7.22
N MET A 31 2.12 -1.42 8.01
CA MET A 31 0.80 -1.06 7.51
C MET A 31 0.34 0.16 8.29
N ARG A 32 -0.12 1.18 7.56
CA ARG A 32 -0.68 2.39 8.16
C ARG A 32 -1.85 2.90 7.35
N LYS A 33 -2.76 3.61 8.00
CA LYS A 33 -3.78 4.40 7.32
C LYS A 33 -3.11 5.43 6.42
N ALA A 34 -3.59 5.53 5.19
CA ALA A 34 -3.14 6.57 4.26
C ALA A 34 -3.60 7.94 4.76
N THR A 35 -2.73 8.93 4.64
CA THR A 35 -3.11 10.32 4.87
C THR A 35 -3.90 10.86 3.67
N LYS A 36 -4.70 11.92 3.84
CA LYS A 36 -5.44 12.59 2.75
C LYS A 36 -4.55 12.95 1.54
N TYR A 37 -3.27 13.24 1.79
CA TYR A 37 -2.29 13.53 0.74
C TYR A 37 -1.90 12.27 -0.07
N GLU A 38 -1.69 11.14 0.60
CA GLU A 38 -1.40 9.84 -0.03
C GLU A 38 -2.61 9.28 -0.77
N GLU A 39 -3.82 9.47 -0.24
CA GLU A 39 -5.07 9.17 -0.96
C GLU A 39 -5.15 9.96 -2.27
N THR A 40 -4.81 11.25 -2.23
CA THR A 40 -4.82 12.10 -3.43
C THR A 40 -3.76 11.65 -4.45
N ILE A 41 -2.58 11.21 -4.00
CA ILE A 41 -1.55 10.65 -4.89
C ILE A 41 -2.04 9.35 -5.51
N PHE A 42 -2.67 8.46 -4.74
CA PHE A 42 -3.24 7.22 -5.26
C PHE A 42 -4.32 7.50 -6.31
N PHE A 43 -5.26 8.40 -6.02
CA PHE A 43 -6.27 8.82 -6.99
C PHE A 43 -5.68 9.46 -8.25
N LYS A 44 -4.60 10.25 -8.14
CA LYS A 44 -3.93 10.83 -9.31
C LYS A 44 -3.14 9.81 -10.13
N ALA A 45 -2.58 8.80 -9.47
CA ALA A 45 -1.76 7.78 -10.14
C ALA A 45 -2.60 6.65 -10.76
N PHE A 46 -3.75 6.31 -10.17
CA PHE A 46 -4.60 5.18 -10.58
C PHE A 46 -6.00 5.59 -11.07
N GLY A 47 -6.36 6.87 -11.00
CA GLY A 47 -7.62 7.39 -11.56
C GLY A 47 -7.48 7.70 -13.04
N ASN A 48 -7.63 6.68 -13.89
CA ASN A 48 -7.96 6.78 -15.31
C ASN A 48 -9.02 5.72 -15.63
#